data_AF-A0A975LEE5-F1
#
_entry.id   AF-A0A975LEE5-F1
#
_cell.length_a   1.000
_cell.length_b   1.000
_cell.length_c   1.000
_cell.angle_alpha   90.00
_cell.angle_beta   90.00
_cell.angle_gamma   90.00
#
_symmetry.space_group_name_H-M   'P 1'
#
loop_
_entity.id
_entity.type
_entity.pdbx_description
1 polymer ?
#
loop_
_entity_poly.entity_id
_entity_poly.type
_entity_poly.pdbx_seq_one_letter_code
_entity_poly.pdbx_strand_id
1 'polypeptide(L)'
;MNQVPIKLDEADVLYFTGNKKANHFGYVHYDDHKENITALVISTCGHNDYYLFSCDINWNVISDTLHHSVEEAMDCASISHHFNNIWYCKSGGLVFKSDNNVIELFYEYTYSLNSNDNHINYSQIYKSDDYNSHCSKYGLKLSQKNKIIKSILLMAGSFDAPVNTDNVIIDGKRLLISVCDTLFCLNTLNLSLVWKVKVDDSICFISILLINFILPMVKW
;
A
#
# COMPACT_ATOMS: atom_id res chain seq x y z
N MET A 1 -0.62 4.73 18.01
CA MET A 1 -1.20 3.51 17.43
C MET A 1 -0.67 2.35 18.25
N ASN A 2 -1.52 1.39 18.65
CA ASN A 2 -1.02 0.16 19.24
C ASN A 2 -0.15 -0.56 18.21
N GLN A 3 1.00 -1.09 18.65
CA GLN A 3 1.88 -1.86 17.79
C GLN A 3 1.11 -3.09 17.27
N VAL A 4 1.12 -3.30 15.95
CA VAL A 4 0.49 -4.47 15.35
C VAL A 4 1.24 -5.74 15.82
N PRO A 5 0.53 -6.80 16.22
CA PRO A 5 1.17 -8.08 16.53
C PRO A 5 1.92 -8.65 15.33
N ILE A 6 3.06 -9.29 15.61
CA ILE A 6 3.88 -9.96 14.57
C ILE A 6 3.16 -11.21 14.06
N LYS A 7 2.39 -11.85 14.95
CA LYS A 7 1.55 -13.02 14.71
C LYS A 7 0.18 -12.83 15.32
N LEU A 8 -0.82 -13.44 14.70
CA LEU A 8 -2.19 -13.59 15.21
C LEU A 8 -2.59 -15.05 15.00
N ASP A 9 -3.08 -15.71 16.04
CA ASP A 9 -3.42 -17.15 16.02
C ASP A 9 -2.35 -18.01 15.35
N GLU A 10 -1.10 -17.82 15.77
CA GLU A 10 0.12 -18.49 15.27
C GLU A 10 0.52 -18.16 13.81
N ALA A 11 -0.35 -17.52 13.04
CA ALA A 11 -0.11 -17.09 11.67
C ALA A 11 0.71 -15.79 11.59
N ASP A 12 1.59 -15.69 10.59
CA ASP A 12 2.42 -14.51 10.36
C ASP A 12 1.62 -13.40 9.67
N VAL A 13 1.58 -12.23 10.29
CA VAL A 13 0.89 -11.05 9.73
C VAL A 13 1.64 -10.53 8.52
N LEU A 14 0.93 -10.41 7.39
CA LEU A 14 1.44 -9.84 6.14
C LEU A 14 0.99 -8.38 5.98
N TYR A 15 -0.34 -8.19 6.02
CA TYR A 15 -0.99 -6.90 5.77
C TYR A 15 -2.05 -6.63 6.82
N PHE A 16 -2.25 -5.36 7.16
CA PHE A 16 -3.22 -4.98 8.18
C PHE A 16 -3.82 -3.60 7.89
N THR A 17 -5.00 -3.35 8.44
CA THR A 17 -5.60 -2.02 8.47
C THR A 17 -5.18 -1.30 9.76
N GLY A 18 -5.24 0.03 9.79
CA GLY A 18 -5.13 0.74 11.07
C GLY A 18 -6.22 0.26 12.04
N ASN A 19 -5.89 0.02 13.30
CA ASN A 19 -6.86 -0.43 14.32
C ASN A 19 -7.36 0.77 15.13
N LYS A 20 -8.61 1.19 14.90
CA LYS A 20 -9.21 2.38 15.54
C LYS A 20 -10.66 2.10 15.88
N LYS A 21 -11.13 2.62 17.03
CA LYS A 21 -12.55 2.53 17.44
C LYS A 21 -13.52 3.18 16.44
N ALA A 22 -13.04 4.15 15.68
CA ALA A 22 -13.83 4.84 14.65
C ALA A 22 -13.93 4.05 13.32
N ASN A 23 -13.26 2.90 13.22
CA ASN A 23 -13.46 2.02 12.07
C ASN A 23 -14.80 1.30 12.19
N HIS A 24 -15.47 1.11 11.07
CA HIS A 24 -16.79 0.50 11.00
C HIS A 24 -16.76 -0.68 10.01
N PHE A 25 -15.90 -1.67 10.26
CA PHE A 25 -15.80 -2.86 9.40
C PHE A 25 -16.93 -3.87 9.65
N GLY A 26 -17.88 -3.55 10.55
CA GLY A 26 -18.99 -4.42 10.91
C GLY A 26 -18.83 -4.99 12.31
N TYR A 27 -19.54 -6.08 12.59
CA TYR A 27 -19.55 -6.72 13.89
C TYR A 27 -19.82 -8.22 13.76
N VAL A 28 -19.36 -8.98 14.75
CA VAL A 28 -19.75 -10.38 14.97
C VAL A 28 -20.82 -10.41 16.05
N HIS A 29 -21.84 -11.25 15.85
CA HIS A 29 -22.96 -11.43 16.78
C HIS A 29 -22.77 -12.74 17.53
N TYR A 30 -22.74 -12.66 18.86
CA TYR A 30 -22.79 -13.81 19.76
C TYR A 30 -24.15 -13.84 20.46
N ASP A 31 -24.44 -14.92 21.19
CA ASP A 31 -25.74 -15.10 21.84
C ASP A 31 -26.05 -14.01 22.89
N ASP A 32 -25.02 -13.44 23.53
CA ASP A 32 -25.13 -12.52 24.66
C ASP A 32 -24.62 -11.10 24.36
N HIS A 33 -23.81 -10.91 23.32
CA HIS A 33 -23.25 -9.60 22.97
C HIS A 33 -22.84 -9.49 21.50
N LYS A 34 -22.41 -8.29 21.10
CA LYS A 34 -21.80 -8.04 19.79
C LYS A 34 -20.37 -7.55 19.97
N GLU A 35 -19.49 -7.98 19.09
CA GLU A 35 -18.12 -7.49 19.02
C GLU A 35 -17.90 -6.72 17.72
N ASN A 36 -17.42 -5.49 17.83
CA ASN A 36 -17.14 -4.65 16.67
C ASN A 36 -15.80 -5.04 16.04
N ILE A 37 -15.79 -5.13 14.72
CA ILE A 37 -14.57 -5.34 13.94
C ILE A 37 -13.92 -3.97 13.72
N THR A 38 -12.76 -3.76 14.34
CA THR A 38 -12.02 -2.50 14.24
C THR A 38 -10.73 -2.62 13.44
N ALA A 39 -10.28 -3.84 13.12
CA ALA A 39 -9.19 -4.08 12.19
C ALA A 39 -9.41 -5.34 11.35
N LEU A 40 -8.82 -5.33 10.15
CA LEU A 40 -8.69 -6.51 9.30
C LEU A 40 -7.21 -6.83 9.14
N VAL A 41 -6.87 -8.11 9.13
CA VAL A 41 -5.49 -8.58 8.99
C VAL A 41 -5.43 -9.74 8.02
N ILE A 42 -4.52 -9.65 7.05
CA ILE A 42 -4.18 -10.77 6.18
C ILE A 42 -2.91 -11.41 6.75
N SER A 43 -3.02 -12.70 7.09
CA SER A 43 -1.94 -13.50 7.66
C SER A 43 -1.71 -14.76 6.84
N THR A 44 -0.55 -15.40 7.01
CA THR A 44 -0.24 -16.70 6.41
C THR A 44 0.20 -17.72 7.46
N CYS A 45 -0.26 -18.96 7.30
CA CYS A 45 0.21 -20.11 8.07
C CYS A 45 0.89 -21.12 7.12
N GLY A 46 2.07 -20.77 6.61
CA GLY A 46 2.83 -21.61 5.69
C GLY A 46 2.82 -21.09 4.25
N HIS A 47 2.90 -21.99 3.26
CA HIS A 47 3.27 -21.61 1.90
C HIS A 47 2.11 -21.16 1.00
N ASN A 48 0.86 -21.55 1.25
CA ASN A 48 -0.23 -21.35 0.27
C ASN A 48 -1.58 -20.88 0.85
N ASP A 49 -1.73 -20.81 2.17
CA ASP A 49 -3.00 -20.52 2.81
C ASP A 49 -2.97 -19.14 3.48
N TYR A 50 -3.97 -18.33 3.14
CA TYR A 50 -4.09 -16.95 3.61
C TYR A 50 -5.34 -16.80 4.46
N TYR A 51 -5.19 -16.24 5.65
CA TYR A 51 -6.29 -15.93 6.54
C TYR A 51 -6.62 -14.45 6.47
N LEU A 52 -7.89 -14.12 6.32
CA LEU A 52 -8.41 -12.79 6.61
C LEU A 52 -9.03 -12.82 8.00
N PHE A 53 -8.31 -12.26 8.97
CA PHE A 53 -8.78 -12.09 10.34
C PHE A 53 -9.55 -10.79 10.50
N SER A 54 -10.71 -10.89 11.14
CA SER A 54 -11.44 -9.79 11.74
C SER A 54 -10.99 -9.64 13.18
N CYS A 55 -10.55 -8.44 13.57
CA CYS A 55 -10.00 -8.19 14.89
C CYS A 55 -10.73 -7.08 15.64
N ASP A 56 -10.75 -7.20 16.96
CA ASP A 56 -11.20 -6.13 17.88
C ASP A 56 -10.11 -5.05 18.10
N ILE A 57 -10.39 -4.09 18.99
CA ILE A 57 -9.49 -2.96 19.27
C ILE A 57 -8.18 -3.38 19.98
N ASN A 58 -8.17 -4.59 20.54
CA ASN A 58 -7.03 -5.17 21.24
C ASN A 58 -6.26 -6.16 20.36
N TRP A 59 -6.64 -6.31 19.09
CA TRP A 59 -6.10 -7.30 18.14
C TRP A 59 -6.46 -8.75 18.47
N ASN A 60 -7.50 -9.00 19.28
CA ASN A 60 -8.04 -10.34 19.41
C ASN A 60 -8.73 -10.73 18.10
N VAL A 61 -8.49 -11.94 17.61
CA VAL A 61 -9.20 -12.49 16.45
C VAL A 61 -10.61 -12.88 16.91
N ILE A 62 -11.62 -12.29 16.25
CA ILE A 62 -13.04 -12.53 16.56
C ILE A 62 -13.74 -13.32 15.46
N SER A 63 -13.15 -13.39 14.26
CA SER A 63 -13.60 -14.23 13.16
C SER A 63 -12.48 -14.33 12.11
N ASP A 64 -12.46 -15.43 11.36
CA ASP A 64 -11.50 -15.68 10.29
C ASP A 64 -12.16 -16.26 9.04
N THR A 65 -11.51 -16.07 7.90
CA THR A 65 -11.86 -16.72 6.64
C THR A 65 -10.58 -17.16 5.93
N LEU A 66 -10.63 -18.31 5.26
CA LEU A 66 -9.51 -18.92 4.56
C LEU A 66 -9.58 -18.64 3.06
N HIS A 67 -8.44 -18.29 2.46
CA HIS A 67 -8.28 -17.88 1.06
C HIS A 67 -7.03 -18.51 0.45
N HIS A 68 -7.03 -18.70 -0.87
CA HIS A 68 -5.91 -19.29 -1.61
C HIS A 68 -4.90 -18.26 -2.12
N SER A 69 -5.21 -16.98 -1.95
CA SER A 69 -4.34 -15.88 -2.37
C SER A 69 -4.60 -14.62 -1.56
N VAL A 70 -3.60 -13.72 -1.55
CA VAL A 70 -3.75 -12.38 -0.97
C VAL A 70 -4.86 -11.62 -1.70
N GLU A 71 -4.94 -11.74 -3.02
CA GLU A 71 -5.93 -11.05 -3.84
C GLU A 71 -7.35 -11.42 -3.44
N GLU A 72 -7.61 -12.71 -3.19
CA GLU A 72 -8.91 -13.23 -2.77
C GLU A 72 -9.28 -12.74 -1.36
N ALA A 73 -8.33 -12.77 -0.42
CA ALA A 73 -8.52 -12.22 0.92
C ALA A 73 -8.84 -10.71 0.86
N MET A 74 -8.18 -9.96 -0.01
CA MET A 74 -8.48 -8.54 -0.23
C MET A 74 -9.87 -8.33 -0.85
N ASP A 75 -10.31 -9.14 -1.81
CA ASP A 75 -11.68 -9.06 -2.37
C ASP A 75 -12.73 -9.31 -1.30
N CYS A 76 -12.51 -10.35 -0.48
CA CYS A 76 -13.40 -10.66 0.63
C CYS A 76 -13.53 -9.48 1.59
N ALA A 77 -12.42 -8.82 1.90
CA ALA A 77 -12.41 -7.64 2.75
C ALA A 77 -13.18 -6.45 2.14
N SER A 78 -12.98 -6.15 0.85
CA SER A 78 -13.67 -5.06 0.15
C SER A 78 -15.18 -5.27 0.09
N ILE A 79 -15.61 -6.52 -0.19
CA ILE A 79 -17.03 -6.88 -0.35
C ILE A 79 -17.73 -6.94 1.02
N SER A 80 -17.11 -7.61 1.99
CA SER A 80 -17.77 -7.93 3.26
C SER A 80 -17.73 -6.77 4.26
N HIS A 81 -16.70 -5.92 4.17
CA HIS A 81 -16.44 -4.87 5.17
C HIS A 81 -16.43 -3.45 4.58
N HIS A 82 -16.81 -3.28 3.31
CA HIS A 82 -16.81 -1.98 2.61
C HIS A 82 -15.48 -1.21 2.76
N PHE A 83 -14.36 -1.94 2.69
CA PHE A 83 -13.03 -1.42 3.00
C PHE A 83 -12.40 -0.65 1.83
N ASN A 84 -11.73 0.48 2.12
CA ASN A 84 -11.14 1.40 1.13
C ASN A 84 -9.77 0.94 0.54
N ASN A 85 -9.52 -0.37 0.47
CA ASN A 85 -8.40 -1.03 -0.25
C ASN A 85 -6.95 -0.62 0.10
N ILE A 86 -6.70 0.28 1.05
CA ILE A 86 -5.33 0.65 1.46
C ILE A 86 -4.94 -0.09 2.74
N TRP A 87 -4.04 -1.05 2.59
CA TRP A 87 -3.45 -1.83 3.65
C TRP A 87 -2.07 -1.30 4.01
N TYR A 88 -1.60 -1.63 5.21
CA TYR A 88 -0.22 -1.45 5.64
C TYR A 88 0.50 -2.79 5.58
N CYS A 89 1.78 -2.81 5.15
CA CYS A 89 2.62 -3.99 5.28
C CYS A 89 3.47 -3.95 6.55
N LYS A 90 3.78 -5.14 7.08
CA LYS A 90 4.64 -5.32 8.24
C LYS A 90 6.00 -4.63 8.12
N SER A 91 6.55 -4.52 6.92
CA SER A 91 7.86 -3.89 6.65
C SER A 91 7.82 -2.36 6.55
N GLY A 92 6.69 -1.69 6.80
CA GLY A 92 6.60 -0.23 6.81
C GLY A 92 6.31 0.39 5.45
N GLY A 93 5.21 -0.02 4.83
CA GLY A 93 4.75 0.47 3.53
C GLY A 93 3.24 0.36 3.37
N LEU A 94 2.75 0.73 2.19
CA LEU A 94 1.35 0.65 1.79
C LEU A 94 1.16 -0.48 0.80
N VAL A 95 0.01 -1.12 0.85
CA VAL A 95 -0.37 -2.19 -0.07
C VAL A 95 -1.78 -1.95 -0.54
N PHE A 96 -2.00 -2.11 -1.83
CA PHE A 96 -3.29 -1.88 -2.43
C PHE A 96 -3.56 -2.82 -3.59
N LYS A 97 -4.84 -3.10 -3.80
CA LYS A 97 -5.31 -3.95 -4.88
C LYS A 97 -5.78 -3.13 -6.07
N SER A 98 -5.42 -3.55 -7.27
CA SER A 98 -5.96 -3.03 -8.53
C SER A 98 -6.15 -4.17 -9.52
N ASP A 99 -7.38 -4.42 -9.95
CA ASP A 99 -7.78 -5.61 -10.71
C ASP A 99 -7.26 -6.90 -10.02
N ASN A 100 -6.49 -7.73 -10.73
CA ASN A 100 -5.90 -8.96 -10.19
C ASN A 100 -4.49 -8.77 -9.61
N ASN A 101 -4.07 -7.52 -9.40
CA ASN A 101 -2.72 -7.22 -8.94
C ASN A 101 -2.72 -6.68 -7.51
N VAL A 102 -1.70 -7.07 -6.76
CA VAL A 102 -1.30 -6.45 -5.50
C VAL A 102 -0.11 -5.55 -5.77
N ILE A 103 -0.21 -4.29 -5.36
CA ILE A 103 0.88 -3.33 -5.48
C ILE A 103 1.35 -2.98 -4.07
N GLU A 104 2.62 -3.26 -3.78
CA GLU A 104 3.28 -2.83 -2.55
C GLU A 104 4.13 -1.59 -2.85
N LEU A 105 3.98 -0.56 -2.02
CA LEU A 105 4.75 0.68 -2.02
C LEU A 105 5.50 0.80 -0.70
N PHE A 106 6.80 0.99 -0.73
CA PHE A 106 7.63 1.08 0.47
C PHE A 106 8.76 2.09 0.29
N TYR A 107 9.24 2.59 1.43
CA TYR A 107 10.37 3.50 1.46
C TYR A 107 11.68 2.73 1.30
N GLU A 108 12.49 3.09 0.31
CA GLU A 108 13.71 2.39 -0.08
C GLU A 108 14.95 3.23 0.29
N TYR A 109 15.25 3.29 1.59
CA TYR A 109 16.34 4.13 2.09
C TYR A 109 17.73 3.55 1.83
N THR A 110 17.85 2.24 1.60
CA THR A 110 19.15 1.55 1.45
C THR A 110 19.66 1.51 0.02
N TYR A 111 18.80 1.77 -0.97
CA TYR A 111 19.18 1.63 -2.37
C TYR A 111 20.24 2.65 -2.79
N SER A 112 21.27 2.12 -3.45
CA SER A 112 22.37 2.89 -4.03
C SER A 112 22.50 2.61 -5.51
N LEU A 113 22.52 3.66 -6.33
CA LEU A 113 22.62 3.54 -7.79
C LEU A 113 23.91 2.82 -8.18
N ASN A 114 23.80 1.82 -9.07
CA ASN A 114 24.90 0.98 -9.54
C ASN A 114 25.60 0.13 -8.46
N SER A 115 24.99 -0.02 -7.27
CA SER A 115 25.48 -0.96 -6.26
C SER A 115 24.99 -2.39 -6.55
N ASN A 116 25.88 -3.36 -6.37
CA ASN A 116 25.53 -4.78 -6.39
C ASN A 116 24.98 -5.25 -5.03
N ASP A 117 25.08 -4.43 -3.98
CA ASP A 117 24.65 -4.76 -2.62
C ASP A 117 23.15 -4.45 -2.39
N ASN A 118 22.46 -3.96 -3.42
CA ASN A 118 21.04 -3.66 -3.33
C ASN A 118 20.22 -4.94 -3.10
N HIS A 119 19.38 -4.92 -2.06
CA HIS A 119 18.51 -6.06 -1.73
C HIS A 119 17.46 -6.36 -2.82
N ILE A 120 17.08 -5.34 -3.59
CA ILE A 120 16.07 -5.45 -4.63
C ILE A 120 16.67 -5.02 -5.95
N ASN A 121 16.52 -5.89 -6.96
CA ASN A 121 16.84 -5.57 -8.34
C ASN A 121 15.59 -5.03 -9.03
N TYR A 122 15.62 -3.74 -9.39
CA TYR A 122 14.48 -3.05 -9.98
C TYR A 122 14.51 -3.17 -11.50
N SER A 123 13.39 -3.63 -12.09
CA SER A 123 13.28 -3.76 -13.55
C SER A 123 13.32 -2.42 -14.28
N GLN A 124 12.95 -1.33 -13.60
CA GLN A 124 12.92 0.01 -14.15
C GLN A 124 13.10 1.04 -13.03
N ILE A 125 13.78 2.14 -13.35
CA ILE A 125 13.95 3.29 -12.46
C ILE A 125 13.36 4.52 -13.15
N TYR A 126 12.46 5.22 -12.47
CA TYR A 126 11.93 6.50 -12.89
C TYR A 126 12.44 7.58 -11.96
N LYS A 127 13.07 8.62 -12.52
CA LYS A 127 13.68 9.71 -11.77
C LYS A 127 12.99 11.03 -12.07
N SER A 128 12.97 11.97 -11.12
CA SER A 128 12.68 13.38 -11.42
C SER A 128 13.73 13.95 -12.37
N ASP A 129 13.41 15.04 -13.07
CA ASP A 129 14.31 15.63 -14.06
C ASP A 129 15.55 16.30 -13.43
N ASP A 130 15.43 16.69 -12.17
CA ASP A 130 16.44 17.37 -11.34
C ASP A 130 17.06 16.45 -10.27
N TYR A 131 16.98 15.13 -10.49
CA TYR A 131 17.49 14.11 -9.57
C TYR A 131 18.94 14.38 -9.10
N ASN A 132 19.16 14.23 -7.79
CA ASN A 132 20.49 14.21 -7.18
C ASN A 132 20.69 12.94 -6.31
N SER A 133 21.90 12.73 -5.79
CA SER A 133 22.23 11.56 -4.97
C SER A 133 21.45 11.47 -3.64
N HIS A 134 20.91 12.59 -3.16
CA HIS A 134 20.17 12.73 -1.90
C HIS A 134 18.67 12.89 -2.16
N CYS A 135 18.06 11.88 -2.79
CA CYS A 135 16.63 11.90 -3.08
C CYS A 135 15.85 10.86 -2.25
N SER A 136 14.54 11.08 -2.12
CA SER A 136 13.61 10.04 -1.69
C SER A 136 13.50 8.96 -2.75
N LYS A 137 13.40 7.71 -2.30
CA LYS A 137 13.41 6.51 -3.15
C LYS A 137 12.27 5.62 -2.73
N TYR A 138 11.28 5.44 -3.59
CA TYR A 138 10.09 4.65 -3.31
C TYR A 138 10.13 3.40 -4.17
N GLY A 139 10.22 2.25 -3.53
CA GLY A 139 10.15 0.96 -4.21
C GLY A 139 8.69 0.58 -4.43
N LEU A 140 8.38 0.08 -5.63
CA LEU A 140 7.11 -0.56 -5.90
C LEU A 140 7.32 -1.98 -6.38
N LYS A 141 6.46 -2.89 -5.90
CA LYS A 141 6.34 -4.27 -6.39
C LYS A 141 4.92 -4.50 -6.87
N LEU A 142 4.81 -5.04 -8.08
CA LEU A 142 3.57 -5.55 -8.65
C LEU A 142 3.60 -7.08 -8.55
N SER A 143 2.63 -7.64 -7.86
CA SER A 143 2.46 -9.07 -7.69
C SER A 143 1.10 -9.51 -8.23
N GLN A 144 1.06 -10.74 -8.76
CA GLN A 144 -0.17 -11.42 -9.13
C GLN A 144 -0.05 -12.88 -8.74
N LYS A 145 -1.07 -13.42 -8.07
CA LYS A 145 -1.07 -14.79 -7.55
C LYS A 145 0.19 -15.05 -6.71
N ASN A 146 0.49 -14.12 -5.81
CA ASN A 146 1.65 -14.15 -4.91
C ASN A 146 3.03 -14.16 -5.58
N LYS A 147 3.12 -13.90 -6.89
CA LYS A 147 4.38 -13.82 -7.63
C LYS A 147 4.65 -12.39 -8.06
N ILE A 148 5.83 -11.88 -7.75
CA ILE A 148 6.30 -10.58 -8.25
C ILE A 148 6.46 -10.67 -9.76
N ILE A 149 5.69 -9.85 -10.49
CA ILE A 149 5.79 -9.70 -11.94
C ILE A 149 6.76 -8.59 -12.31
N LYS A 150 6.72 -7.49 -11.54
CA LYS A 150 7.53 -6.31 -11.83
C LYS A 150 7.89 -5.55 -10.56
N SER A 151 9.09 -5.02 -10.52
CA SER A 151 9.55 -4.08 -9.50
C SER A 151 10.04 -2.80 -10.16
N ILE A 152 9.66 -1.64 -9.65
CA ILE A 152 10.17 -0.35 -10.12
C ILE A 152 10.64 0.50 -8.94
N LEU A 153 11.51 1.48 -9.23
CA LEU A 153 11.96 2.47 -8.27
C LEU A 153 11.57 3.86 -8.75
N LEU A 154 10.92 4.64 -7.89
CA LEU A 154 10.70 6.08 -8.08
C LEU A 154 11.74 6.86 -7.28
N MET A 155 12.33 7.88 -7.89
CA MET A 155 13.35 8.71 -7.26
C MET A 155 13.06 10.19 -7.51
N ALA A 156 12.93 10.99 -6.45
CA ALA A 156 12.66 12.44 -6.59
C ALA A 156 13.05 13.26 -5.36
N GLY A 157 13.23 14.56 -5.58
CA GLY A 157 13.56 15.56 -4.56
C GLY A 157 14.99 15.50 -4.02
N SER A 158 15.21 16.32 -2.99
CA SER A 158 16.50 16.50 -2.30
C SER A 158 16.48 16.10 -0.81
N PHE A 159 15.39 15.48 -0.36
CA PHE A 159 15.19 15.08 1.03
C PHE A 159 14.56 13.70 1.12
N ASP A 160 14.75 13.07 2.27
CA ASP A 160 14.20 11.77 2.63
C ASP A 160 12.82 11.95 3.29
N ALA A 161 11.78 11.41 2.66
CA ALA A 161 10.41 11.47 3.14
C ALA A 161 9.78 10.07 3.13
N PRO A 162 9.31 9.53 4.26
CA PRO A 162 8.69 8.20 4.32
C PRO A 162 7.36 8.16 3.56
N VAL A 163 6.95 6.96 3.16
CA VAL A 163 5.65 6.73 2.51
C VAL A 163 4.51 7.03 3.48
N ASN A 164 3.51 7.80 3.03
CA ASN A 164 2.24 8.04 3.74
C ASN A 164 1.05 7.82 2.79
N THR A 165 -0.12 7.49 3.33
CA THR A 165 -1.36 7.33 2.57
C THR A 165 -1.76 8.60 1.83
N ASP A 166 -1.38 9.77 2.35
CA ASP A 166 -1.63 11.06 1.73
C ASP A 166 -0.81 11.29 0.44
N ASN A 167 0.16 10.40 0.16
CA ASN A 167 1.02 10.46 -1.03
C ASN A 167 0.51 9.59 -2.19
N VAL A 168 -0.61 8.87 -2.02
CA VAL A 168 -1.10 7.91 -3.01
C VAL A 168 -2.58 8.12 -3.36
N ILE A 169 -2.91 8.13 -4.65
CA ILE A 169 -4.29 7.98 -5.16
C ILE A 169 -4.32 6.81 -6.13
N ILE A 170 -5.37 6.00 -6.04
CA ILE A 170 -5.70 4.98 -7.03
C ILE A 170 -7.01 5.40 -7.69
N ASP A 171 -6.97 5.58 -9.00
CA ASP A 171 -8.13 5.93 -9.82
C ASP A 171 -8.22 4.98 -11.01
N GLY A 172 -9.06 3.95 -10.87
CA GLY A 172 -9.19 2.86 -11.83
C GLY A 172 -7.85 2.17 -12.11
N LYS A 173 -7.33 2.37 -13.33
CA LYS A 173 -6.06 1.80 -13.81
C LYS A 173 -4.85 2.71 -13.62
N ARG A 174 -5.02 3.82 -12.90
CA ARG A 174 -3.99 4.82 -12.65
C ARG A 174 -3.63 4.85 -11.18
N LEU A 175 -2.34 4.94 -10.93
CA LEU A 175 -1.74 5.11 -9.62
C LEU A 175 -0.96 6.41 -9.64
N LEU A 176 -1.44 7.40 -8.87
CA LEU A 176 -0.76 8.66 -8.69
C LEU A 176 0.02 8.59 -7.38
N ILE A 177 1.32 8.88 -7.44
CA ILE A 177 2.20 8.89 -6.28
C ILE A 177 2.99 10.18 -6.25
N SER A 178 2.92 10.89 -5.12
CA SER A 178 3.77 12.05 -4.84
C SER A 178 5.04 11.59 -4.11
N VAL A 179 6.20 11.84 -4.72
CA VAL A 179 7.52 11.62 -4.12
C VAL A 179 8.25 12.95 -4.11
N CYS A 180 8.45 13.53 -2.93
CA CYS A 180 8.97 14.90 -2.79
C CYS A 180 8.24 15.85 -3.74
N ASP A 181 8.96 16.63 -4.53
CA ASP A 181 8.49 17.64 -5.49
C ASP A 181 7.94 17.05 -6.81
N THR A 182 7.81 15.73 -6.94
CA THR A 182 7.41 15.11 -8.21
C THR A 182 6.19 14.22 -8.05
N LEU A 183 5.19 14.47 -8.89
CA LEU A 183 4.01 13.62 -9.03
C LEU A 183 4.21 12.64 -10.19
N PHE A 184 4.14 11.35 -9.89
CA PHE A 184 4.21 10.26 -10.85
C PHE A 184 2.82 9.69 -11.11
N CYS A 185 2.50 9.46 -12.38
CA CYS A 185 1.32 8.68 -12.77
C CYS A 185 1.75 7.39 -13.43
N LEU A 186 1.36 6.27 -12.83
CA LEU A 186 1.70 4.92 -13.27
C LEU A 186 0.44 4.18 -13.70
N ASN A 187 0.60 3.26 -14.64
CA ASN A 187 -0.42 2.27 -14.97
C ASN A 187 -0.38 1.13 -13.94
N THR A 188 -1.52 0.83 -13.29
CA THR A 188 -1.58 -0.20 -12.24
C THR A 188 -1.41 -1.63 -12.75
N LEU A 189 -1.60 -1.88 -14.05
CA LEU A 189 -1.48 -3.20 -14.65
C LEU A 189 -0.03 -3.65 -14.83
N ASN A 190 0.91 -2.71 -15.01
CA ASN A 190 2.28 -3.02 -15.40
C ASN A 190 3.31 -2.04 -14.83
N LEU A 191 2.90 -1.12 -13.94
CA LEU A 191 3.72 -0.05 -13.38
C LEU A 191 4.51 0.76 -14.43
N SER A 192 4.01 0.89 -15.67
CA SER A 192 4.63 1.76 -16.66
C SER A 192 4.31 3.22 -16.36
N LEU A 193 5.31 4.08 -16.46
CA LEU A 193 5.12 5.53 -16.37
C LEU A 193 4.20 6.03 -17.49
N VAL A 194 3.11 6.68 -17.12
CA VAL A 194 2.21 7.37 -18.05
C VAL A 194 2.70 8.80 -18.25
N TRP A 195 2.94 9.51 -17.15
CA TRP A 195 3.55 10.83 -17.12
C TRP A 195 4.14 11.10 -15.73
N LYS A 196 4.99 12.12 -15.64
CA LYS A 196 5.47 12.72 -14.39
C LYS A 196 5.46 14.24 -14.54
N VAL A 197 5.27 14.95 -13.44
CA VAL A 197 5.35 16.41 -13.42
C VAL A 197 6.03 16.87 -12.13
N LYS A 198 6.94 17.83 -12.24
CA LYS A 198 7.48 18.53 -11.09
C LYS A 198 6.46 19.55 -10.60
N VAL A 199 6.17 19.51 -9.31
CA VAL A 199 5.29 20.43 -8.60
C VAL A 199 6.16 21.29 -7.70
N ASP A 200 5.74 22.53 -7.40
CA ASP A 200 6.49 23.44 -6.53
C ASP A 200 6.86 22.77 -5.19
N ASP A 201 8.09 22.98 -4.73
CA ASP A 201 8.70 22.38 -3.52
C ASP A 201 7.82 22.54 -2.26
N SER A 202 6.98 23.59 -2.23
CA SER A 202 6.09 23.91 -1.12
C SER A 202 4.71 23.21 -1.16
N ILE A 203 4.33 22.62 -2.30
CA ILE A 203 2.98 22.06 -2.53
C ILE A 203 2.92 20.55 -2.21
N CYS A 204 4.02 19.82 -2.33
CA CYS A 204 3.96 18.36 -2.28
C CYS A 204 3.61 17.76 -0.91
N PHE A 205 3.82 18.49 0.18
CA PHE A 205 3.36 18.08 1.51
C PHE A 205 1.84 18.19 1.73
N ILE A 206 1.11 18.86 0.81
CA ILE A 206 -0.33 19.13 0.91
C ILE A 206 -1.13 18.42 -0.23
N SER A 207 -0.44 17.76 -1.15
CA SER A 207 -0.78 17.82 -2.59
C SER A 207 -1.90 16.93 -3.14
N ILE A 208 -2.32 15.83 -2.51
CA ILE A 208 -3.39 15.00 -3.09
C ILE A 208 -4.79 15.58 -2.90
N LEU A 209 -5.03 16.32 -1.81
CA LEU A 209 -6.29 17.05 -1.64
C LEU A 209 -6.48 18.14 -2.72
N LEU A 210 -5.39 18.70 -3.23
CA LEU A 210 -5.38 19.68 -4.32
C LEU A 210 -5.48 19.04 -5.71
N ILE A 211 -5.03 17.79 -5.88
CA ILE A 211 -5.15 17.07 -7.16
C ILE A 211 -6.63 16.87 -7.56
N ASN A 212 -7.55 16.70 -6.60
CA ASN A 212 -9.00 16.72 -6.89
C ASN A 212 -9.48 18.06 -7.52
N PHE A 213 -8.79 19.18 -7.27
CA PHE A 213 -9.07 20.46 -7.91
C PHE A 213 -8.36 20.64 -9.26
N ILE A 214 -7.21 19.96 -9.47
CA ILE A 214 -6.37 20.12 -10.67
C ILE A 214 -6.74 19.13 -11.78
N LEU A 215 -7.19 17.91 -11.45
CA LEU A 215 -7.59 16.88 -12.43
C LEU A 215 -8.70 17.31 -13.40
N PRO A 216 -9.69 18.15 -13.02
CA PRO A 216 -10.67 18.69 -13.98
C PRO A 216 -10.08 19.74 -14.93
N MET A 217 -8.96 20.37 -14.59
CA MET A 217 -8.33 21.42 -15.41
C MET A 217 -7.34 20.88 -16.45
N VAL A 218 -6.82 19.68 -16.23
CA VAL A 218 -6.10 18.92 -17.26
C VAL A 218 -7.16 18.25 -18.13
N LYS A 219 -7.51 18.88 -19.27
CA LYS A 219 -8.34 18.22 -20.28
C LYS A 219 -7.63 16.94 -20.75
N TRP A 220 -8.24 15.80 -20.44
CA TRP A 220 -7.81 14.46 -20.86
C TRP A 220 -8.20 14.18 -22.30
#